data_AF-A0A9N8DYF1-F1
#
_entry.id   AF-A0A9N8DYF1-F1
#
_cell.length_a   1.000
_cell.length_b   1.000
_cell.length_c   1.000
_cell.angle_alpha   90.00
_cell.angle_beta   90.00
_cell.angle_gamma   90.00
#
_symmetry.space_group_name_H-M   'P 1'
#
loop_
_entity.id
_entity.type
_entity.pdbx_description
1 polymer ?
#
loop_
_entity_poly.entity_id
_entity_poly.type
_entity_poly.pdbx_seq_one_letter_code
_entity_poly.pdbx_strand_id
1 'polypeptide(L)'
;MAPTTTRDAVVAPKIETVLTSLLGKDYFKQVEEGDDSDTTEFMLESRQKAFDWIVNQDPLQLEYASPNLVQRFLLVLFYYQTTRHEPWKECNPPSTFQGGTPSDFCYKLDPVTGETTSDIWGDQWLTKSHECQWAGMICETVQTKAKTVVGVSVRWNRLNGPLPWEIAQLPHLKQLHLNDNMLSGMLPPKLLSYSLERLQLGNNQLSGHIPAIWFENLHDGNAKLTSLQIDENWLTGTIPSEVGLFPMEVVHLHQNQLSGSLPVELSAHTSLKILLLGYNDLTGTVPSEFGLLTSLKGNLYLGHTHISGTLPSEIALLSTLQDIDLSSTNMQGTLPQEMYTGLTDLRAFSGNNCNFSGTISSSLGLLTSLVWLRLANNNFHGTIPSEIEELTSLMHLVVNGNQLTGTVPASLCLSAAFVEIYGAALVADCLPNQETGLPTIVCAADCCTSCCDNTGVCLGN
;
A
#
# COMPACT_ATOMS: atom_id res chain seq x y z
N MET A 1 32.92 37.83 13.82
CA MET A 1 31.49 37.50 14.01
C MET A 1 31.09 38.03 15.38
N ALA A 2 30.05 38.85 15.46
CA ALA A 2 29.57 39.42 16.73
C ALA A 2 28.90 38.34 17.59
N PRO A 3 28.85 38.47 18.93
CA PRO A 3 28.32 37.43 19.80
C PRO A 3 26.77 37.44 19.77
N THR A 4 26.15 36.30 19.48
CA THR A 4 24.70 36.02 19.56
C THR A 4 24.17 35.92 21.00
N THR A 5 24.56 36.82 21.90
CA THR A 5 24.63 36.50 23.34
C THR A 5 23.51 37.05 24.24
N THR A 6 22.24 36.80 23.96
CA THR A 6 21.20 36.97 25.00
C THR A 6 20.07 35.94 24.92
N ARG A 7 19.62 35.59 23.71
CA ARG A 7 18.58 34.57 23.52
C ARG A 7 19.10 33.17 23.86
N ASP A 8 20.28 32.82 23.37
CA ASP A 8 20.90 31.49 23.56
C ASP A 8 21.09 31.18 25.05
N ALA A 9 21.52 32.17 25.85
CA ALA A 9 21.83 31.97 27.27
C ALA A 9 20.59 31.88 28.18
N VAL A 10 19.42 32.42 27.77
CA VAL A 10 18.23 32.54 28.63
C VAL A 10 17.04 31.72 28.12
N VAL A 11 16.87 31.65 26.80
CA VAL A 11 15.70 31.03 26.16
C VAL A 11 15.97 29.56 25.82
N ALA A 12 17.19 29.22 25.37
CA ALA A 12 17.52 27.85 24.98
C ALA A 12 17.27 26.83 26.12
N PRO A 13 17.69 27.05 27.38
CA PRO A 13 17.43 26.09 28.47
C PRO A 13 15.93 25.89 28.75
N LYS A 14 15.11 26.93 28.54
CA LYS A 14 13.66 26.86 28.73
C LYS A 14 13.00 26.07 27.61
N ILE A 15 13.41 26.30 26.35
CA ILE A 15 12.94 25.52 25.21
C ILE A 15 13.35 24.06 25.37
N GLU A 16 14.60 23.78 25.73
CA GLU A 16 15.07 22.41 25.99
C GLU A 16 14.25 21.73 27.10
N THR A 17 13.91 22.45 28.17
CA THR A 17 13.03 21.94 29.24
C THR A 17 11.65 21.56 28.71
N VAL A 18 11.05 22.39 27.86
CA VAL A 18 9.74 22.10 27.25
C VAL A 18 9.84 20.86 26.36
N LEU A 19 10.84 20.78 25.49
CA LEU A 19 11.01 19.65 24.56
C LEU A 19 11.32 18.34 25.29
N THR A 20 12.21 18.35 26.28
CA THR A 20 12.56 17.16 27.08
C THR A 20 11.44 16.71 28.01
N SER A 21 10.52 17.61 28.40
CA SER A 21 9.31 17.20 29.14
C SER A 21 8.36 16.34 28.30
N LEU A 22 8.35 16.54 26.98
CA LEU A 22 7.55 15.78 26.03
C LEU A 22 8.29 14.53 25.52
N LEU A 23 9.55 14.70 25.09
CA LEU A 23 10.31 13.70 24.35
C LEU A 23 11.22 12.84 25.24
N GLY A 24 11.37 13.20 26.52
CA GLY A 24 12.22 12.50 27.49
C GLY A 24 13.46 13.31 27.89
N LYS A 25 13.94 13.07 29.12
CA LYS A 25 15.03 13.86 29.73
C LYS A 25 16.36 13.79 28.98
N ASP A 26 16.69 12.63 28.41
CA ASP A 26 17.96 12.38 27.73
C ASP A 26 17.84 12.41 26.19
N TYR A 27 16.75 13.00 25.68
CA TYR A 27 16.41 13.02 24.26
C TYR A 27 17.54 13.54 23.35
N PHE A 28 18.24 14.59 23.76
CA PHE A 28 19.35 15.17 22.98
C PHE A 28 20.69 14.45 23.19
N LYS A 29 20.74 13.44 24.08
CA LYS A 29 21.98 12.76 24.47
C LYS A 29 22.03 11.30 24.03
N GLN A 30 20.87 10.67 23.84
CA GLN A 30 20.77 9.24 23.57
C GLN A 30 19.70 8.94 22.51
N VAL A 31 19.95 7.89 21.74
CA VAL A 31 18.97 7.25 20.86
C VAL A 31 18.61 5.90 21.49
N GLU A 32 17.42 5.38 21.19
CA GLU A 32 17.00 4.06 21.68
C GLU A 32 17.94 2.97 21.14
N GLU A 33 18.15 1.91 21.92
CA GLU A 33 19.06 0.81 21.56
C GLU A 33 18.50 0.06 20.32
N GLY A 34 19.35 -0.16 19.30
CA GLY A 34 18.99 -0.99 18.14
C GLY A 34 19.58 -0.54 16.81
N ASP A 35 19.93 0.74 16.67
CA ASP A 35 20.52 1.29 15.46
C ASP A 35 22.05 1.15 15.42
N ASP A 36 22.63 1.13 14.22
CA ASP A 36 24.07 1.20 14.06
C ASP A 36 24.65 2.56 14.53
N SER A 37 25.97 2.62 14.74
CA SER A 37 26.62 3.81 15.28
C SER A 37 26.49 5.05 14.40
N ASP A 38 26.50 4.88 13.07
CA ASP A 38 26.40 5.99 12.11
C ASP A 38 24.98 6.55 12.06
N THR A 39 23.98 5.67 12.09
CA THR A 39 22.57 6.05 12.20
C THR A 39 22.30 6.77 13.52
N THR A 40 22.85 6.27 14.63
CA THR A 40 22.74 6.91 15.95
C THR A 40 23.33 8.33 15.96
N GLU A 41 24.54 8.50 15.41
CA GLU A 41 25.21 9.80 15.32
C GLU A 41 24.40 10.79 14.48
N PHE A 42 23.95 10.35 13.30
CA PHE A 42 23.11 11.16 12.41
C PHE A 42 21.80 11.65 13.08
N MET A 43 21.15 10.77 13.85
CA MET A 43 19.92 11.10 14.59
C MET A 43 20.17 12.20 15.63
N LEU A 44 21.24 12.09 16.43
CA LEU A 44 21.60 13.08 17.43
C LEU A 44 21.97 14.42 16.79
N GLU A 45 22.73 14.40 15.69
CA GLU A 45 23.04 15.61 14.94
C GLU A 45 21.78 16.30 14.39
N SER A 46 20.83 15.52 13.86
CA SER A 46 19.58 16.05 13.32
C SER A 46 18.73 16.72 14.39
N ARG A 47 18.66 16.12 15.59
CA ARG A 47 18.02 16.72 16.78
C ARG A 47 18.67 18.04 17.16
N GLN A 48 20.00 18.09 17.21
CA GLN A 48 20.73 19.31 17.54
C GLN A 48 20.53 20.40 16.48
N LYS A 49 20.59 20.05 15.18
CA LYS A 49 20.33 20.98 14.07
C LYS A 49 18.93 21.58 14.16
N ALA A 50 17.92 20.76 14.47
CA ALA A 50 16.55 21.25 14.65
C ALA A 50 16.42 22.19 15.85
N PHE A 51 17.06 21.85 16.97
CA PHE A 51 17.07 22.69 18.17
C PHE A 51 17.77 24.04 17.91
N ASP A 52 18.97 24.01 17.33
CA ASP A 52 19.74 25.19 16.99
C ASP A 52 18.99 26.08 15.99
N TRP A 53 18.26 25.48 15.04
CA TRP A 53 17.40 26.24 14.14
C TRP A 53 16.29 26.96 14.91
N ILE A 54 15.56 26.28 15.79
CA ILE A 54 14.49 26.89 16.60
C ILE A 54 15.01 28.04 17.49
N VAL A 55 16.16 27.86 18.13
CA VAL A 55 16.71 28.87 19.04
C VAL A 55 17.26 30.07 18.26
N ASN A 56 18.04 29.81 17.21
CA ASN A 56 18.94 30.80 16.62
C ASN A 56 18.49 31.32 15.26
N GLN A 57 17.70 30.55 14.51
CA GLN A 57 17.41 30.80 13.09
C GLN A 57 15.92 30.97 12.78
N ASP A 58 15.01 30.43 13.61
CA ASP A 58 13.58 30.48 13.38
C ASP A 58 13.10 31.93 13.27
N PRO A 59 12.61 32.40 12.12
CA PRO A 59 12.21 33.80 11.96
C PRO A 59 11.06 34.24 12.87
N LEU A 60 10.22 33.29 13.31
CA LEU A 60 9.11 33.59 14.23
C LEU A 60 9.57 33.77 15.67
N GLN A 61 10.74 33.22 16.02
CA GLN A 61 11.37 33.45 17.31
C GLN A 61 10.40 33.20 18.49
N LEU A 62 9.56 32.17 18.38
CA LEU A 62 8.45 31.88 19.31
C LEU A 62 8.92 31.82 20.77
N GLU A 63 8.05 32.24 21.68
CA GLU A 63 8.29 32.11 23.12
C GLU A 63 8.14 30.66 23.58
N TYR A 64 8.86 30.27 24.65
CA TYR A 64 8.81 28.92 25.21
C TYR A 64 7.43 28.51 25.75
N ALA A 65 6.56 29.47 26.04
CA ALA A 65 5.17 29.23 26.45
C ALA A 65 4.19 29.12 25.26
N SER A 66 4.67 29.31 24.03
CA SER A 66 3.82 29.24 22.83
C SER A 66 3.31 27.81 22.63
N PRO A 67 2.00 27.61 22.42
CA PRO A 67 1.44 26.29 22.13
C PRO A 67 1.95 25.69 20.82
N ASN A 68 2.45 26.53 19.89
CA ASN A 68 2.92 26.09 18.58
C ASN A 68 4.43 25.78 18.53
N LEU A 69 5.19 26.05 19.60
CA LEU A 69 6.63 25.82 19.62
C LEU A 69 6.98 24.35 19.37
N VAL A 70 6.26 23.44 20.04
CA VAL A 70 6.45 21.99 19.89
C VAL A 70 6.14 21.55 18.46
N GLN A 71 4.97 21.94 17.92
CA GLN A 71 4.58 21.60 16.55
C GLN A 71 5.67 22.01 15.56
N ARG A 72 6.17 23.24 15.68
CA ARG A 72 7.21 23.79 14.82
C ARG A 72 8.51 23.01 14.95
N PHE A 73 8.97 22.72 16.17
CA PHE A 73 10.17 21.91 16.41
C PHE A 73 10.05 20.50 15.79
N LEU A 74 8.92 19.81 15.99
CA LEU A 74 8.71 18.46 15.48
C LEU A 74 8.78 18.39 13.95
N LEU A 75 8.23 19.40 13.26
CA LEU A 75 8.33 19.49 11.80
C LEU A 75 9.74 19.84 11.34
N VAL A 76 10.44 20.74 12.05
CA VAL A 76 11.85 21.06 11.74
C VAL A 76 12.75 19.84 11.92
N LEU A 77 12.54 19.07 12.99
CA LEU A 77 13.21 17.80 13.24
C LEU A 77 12.93 16.80 12.11
N PHE A 78 11.66 16.64 11.73
CA PHE A 78 11.25 15.79 10.62
C PHE A 78 12.01 16.14 9.34
N TYR A 79 12.13 17.43 9.01
CA TYR A 79 12.92 17.89 7.88
C TYR A 79 14.39 17.46 7.99
N TYR A 80 15.10 17.83 9.06
CA TYR A 80 16.53 17.53 9.17
C TYR A 80 16.83 16.03 9.18
N GLN A 81 16.00 15.24 9.85
CA GLN A 81 16.22 13.80 9.95
C GLN A 81 15.92 13.04 8.65
N THR A 82 15.16 13.64 7.75
CA THR A 82 14.85 13.06 6.42
C THR A 82 15.71 13.65 5.30
N THR A 83 16.90 14.15 5.64
CA THR A 83 17.90 14.74 4.72
C THR A 83 19.30 14.14 4.88
N ARG A 84 19.42 12.86 5.26
CA ARG A 84 20.71 12.23 5.64
C ARG A 84 21.82 12.39 4.61
N HIS A 85 21.55 12.03 3.37
CA HIS A 85 22.53 12.04 2.28
C HIS A 85 22.32 13.21 1.34
N GLU A 86 21.06 13.56 1.07
CA GLU A 86 20.68 14.61 0.14
C GLU A 86 19.51 15.43 0.68
N PRO A 87 19.41 16.71 0.32
CA PRO A 87 18.26 17.53 0.67
C PRO A 87 17.01 17.06 -0.08
N TRP A 88 15.84 17.50 0.40
CA TRP A 88 14.58 17.27 -0.29
C TRP A 88 14.63 17.83 -1.71
N LYS A 89 13.96 17.16 -2.64
CA LYS A 89 14.03 17.52 -4.06
C LYS A 89 13.04 18.61 -4.46
N GLU A 90 11.80 18.51 -3.99
CA GLU A 90 10.65 19.22 -4.57
C GLU A 90 10.00 20.19 -3.57
N CYS A 91 9.62 19.71 -2.38
CA CYS A 91 8.83 20.52 -1.45
C CYS A 91 9.67 21.40 -0.52
N ASN A 92 11.00 21.22 -0.54
CA ASN A 92 11.93 22.12 0.15
C ASN A 92 13.37 22.03 -0.43
N PRO A 93 13.59 22.36 -1.73
CA PRO A 93 14.91 22.25 -2.34
C PRO A 93 15.92 23.24 -1.76
N PRO A 94 17.23 22.95 -1.83
CA PRO A 94 18.28 23.90 -1.47
C PRO A 94 18.17 25.20 -2.24
N SER A 95 18.59 26.31 -1.64
CA SER A 95 18.61 27.64 -2.28
C SER A 95 19.47 27.72 -3.55
N THR A 96 20.41 26.79 -3.74
CA THR A 96 21.27 26.68 -4.92
C THR A 96 20.65 25.88 -6.06
N PHE A 97 19.46 25.29 -5.87
CA PHE A 97 18.76 24.51 -6.88
C PHE A 97 18.21 25.43 -7.98
N GLN A 98 18.99 25.60 -9.05
CA GLN A 98 18.58 26.31 -10.26
C GLN A 98 17.86 25.34 -11.21
N GLY A 99 16.61 24.98 -10.89
CA GLY A 99 15.83 24.08 -11.72
C GLY A 99 14.35 24.05 -11.38
N GLY A 100 13.54 24.77 -12.17
CA GLY A 100 12.10 24.56 -12.26
C GLY A 100 11.22 25.26 -11.21
N THR A 101 10.00 25.59 -11.62
CA THR A 101 8.86 25.73 -10.72
C THR A 101 8.81 24.52 -9.79
N PRO A 102 8.40 24.66 -8.50
CA PRO A 102 8.22 23.49 -7.64
C PRO A 102 7.34 22.46 -8.39
N SER A 103 7.60 21.15 -8.27
CA SER A 103 6.82 20.14 -9.01
C SER A 103 5.37 20.07 -8.54
N ASP A 104 4.47 19.59 -9.40
CA ASP A 104 3.02 19.42 -9.19
C ASP A 104 2.60 18.53 -7.99
N PHE A 105 3.42 18.37 -6.95
CA PHE A 105 3.18 17.53 -5.80
C PHE A 105 3.27 18.30 -4.47
N CYS A 106 3.73 19.56 -4.47
CA CYS A 106 3.95 20.36 -3.25
C CYS A 106 2.81 21.34 -2.95
N TYR A 107 1.58 20.86 -3.10
CA TYR A 107 0.36 21.63 -2.92
C TYR A 107 -0.14 21.59 -1.47
N LYS A 108 -1.08 22.50 -1.17
CA LYS A 108 -1.99 22.34 -0.04
C LYS A 108 -2.98 21.23 -0.34
N LEU A 109 -3.29 20.43 0.68
CA LEU A 109 -4.09 19.22 0.54
C LEU A 109 -5.41 19.33 1.29
N ASP A 110 -6.40 18.55 0.83
CA ASP A 110 -7.71 18.44 1.47
C ASP A 110 -7.57 17.81 2.85
N PRO A 111 -8.18 18.40 3.89
CA PRO A 111 -8.18 17.81 5.21
C PRO A 111 -8.93 16.47 5.30
N VAL A 112 -9.89 16.21 4.41
CA VAL A 112 -10.70 14.99 4.42
C VAL A 112 -10.11 13.94 3.47
N THR A 113 -9.82 14.30 2.22
CA THR A 113 -9.35 13.35 1.20
C THR A 113 -7.85 13.18 1.16
N GLY A 114 -7.06 14.15 1.64
CA GLY A 114 -5.60 14.15 1.46
C GLY A 114 -5.15 14.37 0.01
N GLU A 115 -6.09 14.71 -0.88
CA GLU A 115 -5.81 15.04 -2.29
C GLU A 115 -5.52 16.54 -2.47
N THR A 116 -4.97 16.91 -3.61
CA THR A 116 -4.66 18.30 -3.94
C THR A 116 -5.94 19.11 -4.07
N THR A 117 -6.18 20.07 -3.17
CA THR A 117 -7.42 20.88 -3.19
C THR A 117 -7.32 22.13 -4.04
N SER A 118 -6.12 22.50 -4.47
CA SER A 118 -5.90 23.76 -5.16
C SER A 118 -4.54 23.80 -5.85
N ASP A 119 -4.43 24.60 -6.91
CA ASP A 119 -3.16 25.04 -7.53
C ASP A 119 -2.31 25.93 -6.59
N ILE A 120 -2.60 25.94 -5.28
CA ILE A 120 -1.91 26.76 -4.29
C ILE A 120 -0.72 25.98 -3.75
N TRP A 121 0.43 26.34 -4.31
CA TRP A 121 1.75 26.02 -3.81
C TRP A 121 1.88 26.32 -2.31
N GLY A 122 2.44 25.38 -1.56
CA GLY A 122 2.88 25.67 -0.20
C GLY A 122 4.20 26.44 -0.19
N ASP A 123 4.42 27.18 0.89
CA ASP A 123 5.71 27.79 1.16
C ASP A 123 6.77 26.71 1.40
N GLN A 124 8.03 27.07 1.18
CA GLN A 124 9.16 26.26 1.65
C GLN A 124 9.07 26.04 3.17
N TRP A 125 9.56 24.89 3.63
CA TRP A 125 9.70 24.61 5.05
C TRP A 125 10.79 25.52 5.64
N LEU A 126 10.79 25.68 6.96
CA LEU A 126 11.74 26.55 7.66
C LEU A 126 11.61 28.04 7.30
N THR A 127 10.41 28.48 6.92
CA THR A 127 10.11 29.88 6.61
C THR A 127 9.34 30.57 7.74
N LYS A 128 9.21 31.90 7.67
CA LYS A 128 8.48 32.70 8.68
C LYS A 128 6.96 32.50 8.68
N SER A 129 6.41 31.77 7.70
CA SER A 129 4.98 31.52 7.65
C SER A 129 4.57 30.50 8.70
N HIS A 130 3.28 30.54 9.07
CA HIS A 130 2.66 29.53 9.90
C HIS A 130 2.76 28.18 9.20
N GLU A 131 2.96 27.08 9.94
CA GLU A 131 3.27 25.76 9.39
C GLU A 131 2.19 25.30 8.40
N CYS A 132 0.92 25.55 8.67
CA CYS A 132 -0.19 25.35 7.71
C CYS A 132 -0.07 26.06 6.33
N GLN A 133 0.95 26.87 6.08
CA GLN A 133 1.27 27.39 4.76
C GLN A 133 2.39 26.61 4.07
N TRP A 134 3.17 25.81 4.80
CA TRP A 134 4.24 24.99 4.24
C TRP A 134 3.70 23.92 3.29
N ALA A 135 4.52 23.59 2.28
CA ALA A 135 4.23 22.54 1.32
C ALA A 135 3.91 21.21 1.99
N GLY A 136 2.84 20.55 1.54
CA GLY A 136 2.45 19.24 2.05
C GLY A 136 1.74 19.23 3.40
N MET A 137 1.42 20.40 3.98
CA MET A 137 0.69 20.44 5.25
C MET A 137 -0.81 20.30 5.05
N ILE A 138 -1.40 19.42 5.85
CA ILE A 138 -2.85 19.26 6.00
C ILE A 138 -3.23 19.92 7.32
N CYS A 139 -4.10 20.93 7.25
CA CYS A 139 -4.55 21.64 8.44
C CYS A 139 -6.06 21.73 8.55
N GLU A 140 -6.55 21.65 9.78
CA GLU A 140 -7.94 21.90 10.12
C GLU A 140 -8.07 23.21 10.89
N THR A 141 -9.20 23.88 10.69
CA THR A 141 -9.59 25.01 11.55
C THR A 141 -10.42 24.44 12.68
N VAL A 142 -9.89 24.50 13.90
CA VAL A 142 -10.61 24.02 15.10
C VAL A 142 -11.64 25.07 15.52
N GLN A 143 -12.59 24.70 16.39
CA GLN A 143 -13.70 25.55 16.86
C GLN A 143 -13.26 26.94 17.38
N THR A 144 -12.01 27.08 17.83
CA THR A 144 -11.39 28.34 18.30
C THR A 144 -10.90 29.27 17.18
N LYS A 145 -11.09 28.92 15.90
CA LYS A 145 -10.51 29.56 14.70
C LYS A 145 -8.97 29.44 14.59
N ALA A 146 -8.31 28.71 15.47
CA ALA A 146 -6.90 28.37 15.31
C ALA A 146 -6.72 27.30 14.22
N LYS A 147 -5.70 27.43 13.38
CA LYS A 147 -5.30 26.39 12.41
C LYS A 147 -4.30 25.45 13.07
N THR A 148 -4.57 24.16 13.04
CA THR A 148 -3.63 23.13 13.54
C THR A 148 -3.23 22.20 12.43
N VAL A 149 -1.98 21.72 12.47
CA VAL A 149 -1.53 20.65 11.59
C VAL A 149 -2.21 19.35 12.03
N VAL A 150 -2.94 18.73 11.11
CA VAL A 150 -3.58 17.42 11.30
C VAL A 150 -3.00 16.37 10.35
N GLY A 151 -2.15 16.76 9.42
CA GLY A 151 -1.47 15.80 8.57
C GLY A 151 -0.28 16.38 7.84
N VAL A 152 0.61 15.48 7.44
CA VAL A 152 1.82 15.78 6.68
C VAL A 152 1.84 14.87 5.47
N SER A 153 1.97 15.44 4.28
CA SER A 153 2.12 14.71 3.03
C SER A 153 3.21 15.32 2.17
N VAL A 154 4.32 14.61 2.06
CA VAL A 154 5.48 15.01 1.26
C VAL A 154 5.93 13.82 0.40
N ARG A 155 4.97 13.31 -0.38
CA ARG A 155 5.16 12.21 -1.34
C ARG A 155 6.07 12.65 -2.50
N TRP A 156 6.75 11.71 -3.15
CA TRP A 156 7.62 11.97 -4.32
C TRP A 156 8.71 13.03 -4.09
N ASN A 157 9.28 13.11 -2.89
CA ASN A 157 10.14 14.24 -2.51
C ASN A 157 11.59 13.82 -2.17
N ARG A 158 11.95 12.55 -2.43
CA ARG A 158 13.29 11.98 -2.18
C ARG A 158 13.75 12.11 -0.71
N LEU A 159 12.81 12.10 0.24
CA LEU A 159 13.14 12.02 1.66
C LEU A 159 14.03 10.80 1.91
N ASN A 160 15.10 10.96 2.68
CA ASN A 160 16.07 9.90 2.90
C ASN A 160 16.60 9.90 4.33
N GLY A 161 16.95 8.70 4.83
CA GLY A 161 17.26 8.48 6.24
C GLY A 161 16.08 7.91 7.03
N PRO A 162 16.25 7.72 8.35
CA PRO A 162 15.26 7.12 9.23
C PRO A 162 14.04 8.01 9.47
N LEU A 163 12.85 7.39 9.50
CA LEU A 163 11.60 8.05 9.86
C LEU A 163 11.59 8.42 11.36
N PRO A 164 11.51 9.71 11.75
CA PRO A 164 11.40 10.08 13.16
C PRO A 164 10.06 9.66 13.75
N TRP A 165 10.07 8.96 14.88
CA TRP A 165 8.86 8.65 15.64
C TRP A 165 8.23 9.90 16.23
N GLU A 166 9.03 10.95 16.44
CA GLU A 166 8.64 12.20 17.08
C GLU A 166 7.55 12.93 16.29
N ILE A 167 7.42 12.68 14.99
CA ILE A 167 6.32 13.23 14.19
C ILE A 167 4.95 12.83 14.74
N ALA A 168 4.85 11.64 15.37
CA ALA A 168 3.62 11.14 16.00
C ALA A 168 3.23 11.92 17.26
N GLN A 169 4.13 12.75 17.81
CA GLN A 169 3.87 13.61 18.96
C GLN A 169 3.16 14.92 18.57
N LEU A 170 2.88 15.13 17.27
CA LEU A 170 1.98 16.18 16.83
C LEU A 170 0.57 15.91 17.39
N PRO A 171 0.01 16.84 18.20
CA PRO A 171 -1.14 16.54 19.09
C PRO A 171 -2.44 16.19 18.36
N HIS A 172 -2.53 16.49 17.06
CA HIS A 172 -3.72 16.28 16.25
C HIS A 172 -3.42 15.55 14.95
N LEU A 173 -2.29 14.83 14.86
CA LEU A 173 -1.91 14.13 13.64
C LEU A 173 -2.87 12.98 13.34
N LYS A 174 -3.58 13.10 12.23
CA LYS A 174 -4.49 12.11 11.65
C LYS A 174 -3.90 11.43 10.43
N GLN A 175 -3.08 12.14 9.66
CA GLN A 175 -2.64 11.66 8.33
C GLN A 175 -1.14 11.86 8.16
N LEU A 176 -0.43 10.78 7.84
CA LEU A 176 0.99 10.82 7.49
C LEU A 176 1.21 10.10 6.16
N HIS A 177 1.48 10.86 5.10
CA HIS A 177 1.61 10.35 3.74
C HIS A 177 3.02 10.62 3.19
N LEU A 178 3.87 9.60 3.22
CA LEU A 178 5.28 9.66 2.84
C LEU A 178 5.64 8.69 1.71
N ASN A 179 4.64 8.25 0.93
CA ASN A 179 4.87 7.35 -0.20
C ASN A 179 5.88 7.90 -1.20
N ASP A 180 6.54 6.99 -1.92
CA ASP A 180 7.43 7.32 -3.03
C ASP A 180 8.61 8.20 -2.60
N ASN A 181 9.33 7.72 -1.59
CA ASN A 181 10.51 8.38 -1.05
C ASN A 181 11.66 7.35 -0.92
N MET A 182 12.73 7.72 -0.23
CA MET A 182 13.90 6.86 0.04
C MET A 182 14.12 6.72 1.56
N LEU A 183 13.04 6.76 2.35
CA LEU A 183 13.12 6.57 3.79
C LEU A 183 13.63 5.16 4.09
N SER A 184 14.60 5.06 4.99
CA SER A 184 15.33 3.82 5.27
C SER A 184 15.29 3.47 6.75
N GLY A 185 15.76 2.27 7.10
CA GLY A 185 15.80 1.82 8.48
C GLY A 185 14.47 1.24 8.96
N MET A 186 14.37 0.97 10.26
CA MET A 186 13.24 0.28 10.84
C MET A 186 12.02 1.18 11.05
N LEU A 187 10.83 0.59 11.01
CA LEU A 187 9.60 1.24 11.44
C LEU A 187 9.67 1.58 12.94
N PRO A 188 9.51 2.85 13.35
CA PRO A 188 9.65 3.21 14.76
C PRO A 188 8.49 2.68 15.61
N PRO A 189 8.76 2.05 16.78
CA PRO A 189 7.72 1.53 17.68
C PRO A 189 6.70 2.58 18.17
N LYS A 190 7.11 3.84 18.28
CA LYS A 190 6.30 4.97 18.79
C LYS A 190 5.64 5.80 17.68
N LEU A 191 5.57 5.29 16.45
CA LEU A 191 5.04 6.03 15.31
C LEU A 191 3.50 6.13 15.30
N LEU A 192 2.79 5.12 15.83
CA LEU A 192 1.33 5.20 15.93
C LEU A 192 0.89 5.98 17.17
N SER A 193 -0.12 6.82 16.99
CA SER A 193 -0.81 7.55 18.06
C SER A 193 -2.33 7.33 17.97
N TYR A 194 -3.06 7.60 19.06
CA TYR A 194 -4.52 7.43 19.09
C TYR A 194 -5.27 8.27 18.05
N SER A 195 -4.70 9.40 17.60
CA SER A 195 -5.33 10.28 16.62
C SER A 195 -5.08 9.86 15.17
N LEU A 196 -4.10 9.00 14.91
CA LEU A 196 -3.71 8.64 13.55
C LEU A 196 -4.80 7.80 12.88
N GLU A 197 -5.25 8.25 11.71
CA GLU A 197 -6.30 7.64 10.90
C GLU A 197 -5.72 6.97 9.65
N ARG A 198 -4.67 7.57 9.05
CA ARG A 198 -4.04 7.09 7.83
C ARG A 198 -2.52 7.18 7.92
N LEU A 199 -1.87 6.04 7.70
CA LEU A 199 -0.43 5.93 7.56
C LEU A 199 -0.11 5.38 6.17
N GLN A 200 0.64 6.15 5.38
CA GLN A 200 1.11 5.75 4.07
C GLN A 200 2.62 5.95 3.98
N LEU A 201 3.37 4.85 3.88
CA LEU A 201 4.83 4.80 3.77
C LEU A 201 5.27 3.92 2.57
N GLY A 202 4.37 3.67 1.62
CA GLY A 202 4.60 2.79 0.48
C GLY A 202 5.73 3.27 -0.42
N ASN A 203 6.38 2.36 -1.15
CA ASN A 203 7.48 2.67 -2.06
C ASN A 203 8.61 3.48 -1.38
N ASN A 204 9.27 2.84 -0.42
CA ASN A 204 10.41 3.36 0.35
C ASN A 204 11.47 2.25 0.52
N GLN A 205 12.44 2.48 1.40
CA GLN A 205 13.55 1.57 1.72
C GLN A 205 13.47 1.07 3.18
N LEU A 206 12.27 1.04 3.75
CA LEU A 206 12.05 0.66 5.15
C LEU A 206 12.24 -0.84 5.32
N SER A 207 12.84 -1.23 6.44
CA SER A 207 13.20 -2.62 6.72
C SER A 207 12.80 -3.05 8.13
N GLY A 208 13.13 -4.29 8.51
CA GLY A 208 12.77 -4.84 9.81
C GLY A 208 11.33 -5.34 9.84
N HIS A 209 10.68 -5.30 11.00
CA HIS A 209 9.37 -5.90 11.22
C HIS A 209 8.29 -4.83 11.33
N ILE A 210 7.04 -5.19 11.04
CA ILE A 210 5.87 -4.39 11.45
C ILE A 210 5.79 -4.45 12.99
N PRO A 211 5.93 -3.33 13.73
CA PRO A 211 5.96 -3.39 15.18
C PRO A 211 4.60 -3.79 15.76
N ALA A 212 4.48 -4.98 16.38
CA ALA A 212 3.22 -5.43 17.00
C ALA A 212 2.68 -4.44 18.05
N ILE A 213 3.60 -3.75 18.74
CA ILE A 213 3.30 -2.72 19.75
C ILE A 213 2.46 -1.55 19.24
N TRP A 214 2.45 -1.31 17.92
CA TRP A 214 1.54 -0.37 17.26
C TRP A 214 0.08 -0.69 17.56
N PHE A 215 -0.25 -1.96 17.63
CA PHE A 215 -1.60 -2.46 17.80
C PHE A 215 -1.90 -2.83 19.25
N GLU A 216 -0.92 -3.39 19.96
CA GLU A 216 -1.07 -3.81 21.36
C GLU A 216 -1.37 -2.64 22.32
N ASN A 217 -0.86 -1.43 22.09
CA ASN A 217 -1.08 -0.32 23.03
C ASN A 217 -2.34 0.51 22.76
N LEU A 218 -2.99 0.30 21.61
CA LEU A 218 -4.01 1.21 21.06
C LEU A 218 -5.39 0.52 20.88
N HIS A 219 -5.60 -0.66 21.47
CA HIS A 219 -6.80 -1.48 21.28
C HIS A 219 -7.98 -1.15 22.23
N ASP A 220 -7.94 -0.01 22.94
CA ASP A 220 -8.98 0.39 23.91
C ASP A 220 -10.26 0.97 23.26
N GLY A 221 -10.36 0.87 21.93
CA GLY A 221 -11.47 1.41 21.13
C GLY A 221 -11.36 2.90 20.80
N ASN A 222 -10.33 3.60 21.29
CA ASN A 222 -10.14 5.03 20.98
C ASN A 222 -9.25 5.27 19.77
N ALA A 223 -8.51 4.26 19.32
CA ALA A 223 -7.64 4.40 18.15
C ALA A 223 -8.45 4.45 16.86
N LYS A 224 -7.97 5.27 15.93
CA LYS A 224 -8.72 5.64 14.71
C LYS A 224 -8.10 5.17 13.41
N LEU A 225 -7.06 4.33 13.48
CA LEU A 225 -6.35 3.88 12.29
C LEU A 225 -7.29 3.04 11.43
N THR A 226 -7.49 3.50 10.19
CA THR A 226 -8.37 2.87 9.19
C THR A 226 -7.63 2.56 7.90
N SER A 227 -6.49 3.20 7.64
CA SER A 227 -5.67 2.94 6.45
C SER A 227 -4.21 2.73 6.84
N LEU A 228 -3.69 1.53 6.55
CA LEU A 228 -2.29 1.19 6.67
C LEU A 228 -1.74 0.79 5.31
N GLN A 229 -0.86 1.62 4.75
CA GLN A 229 -0.21 1.38 3.46
C GLN A 229 1.30 1.46 3.66
N ILE A 230 1.96 0.31 3.71
CA ILE A 230 3.42 0.18 3.91
C ILE A 230 4.01 -0.83 2.91
N ASP A 231 3.34 -0.95 1.76
CA ASP A 231 3.70 -1.72 0.58
C ASP A 231 5.00 -1.25 -0.09
N GLU A 232 5.56 -2.04 -1.00
CA GLU A 232 6.78 -1.70 -1.76
C GLU A 232 7.95 -1.22 -0.85
N ASN A 233 8.31 -2.05 0.13
CA ASN A 233 9.41 -1.82 1.06
C ASN A 233 10.25 -3.12 1.24
N TRP A 234 11.14 -3.14 2.23
CA TRP A 234 11.93 -4.31 2.60
C TRP A 234 11.51 -4.90 3.97
N LEU A 235 10.21 -4.84 4.27
CA LEU A 235 9.69 -5.33 5.55
C LEU A 235 9.69 -6.86 5.58
N THR A 236 10.05 -7.40 6.74
CA THR A 236 10.24 -8.83 7.02
C THR A 236 9.37 -9.26 8.21
N GLY A 237 9.34 -10.57 8.46
CA GLY A 237 8.61 -11.15 9.59
C GLY A 237 7.10 -11.24 9.33
N THR A 238 6.31 -11.46 10.38
CA THR A 238 4.88 -11.74 10.24
C THR A 238 4.01 -10.49 10.23
N ILE A 239 2.83 -10.57 9.62
CA ILE A 239 1.75 -9.60 9.85
C ILE A 239 1.22 -9.84 11.28
N PRO A 240 1.32 -8.87 12.22
CA PRO A 240 0.82 -9.06 13.58
C PRO A 240 -0.69 -9.30 13.59
N SER A 241 -1.17 -10.29 14.34
CA SER A 241 -2.61 -10.60 14.47
C SER A 241 -3.42 -9.43 15.02
N GLU A 242 -2.78 -8.62 15.86
CA GLU A 242 -3.36 -7.46 16.54
C GLU A 242 -3.80 -6.37 15.55
N VAL A 243 -3.33 -6.41 14.30
CA VAL A 243 -3.87 -5.54 13.22
C VAL A 243 -5.38 -5.69 13.08
N GLY A 244 -5.91 -6.87 13.37
CA GLY A 244 -7.34 -7.18 13.35
C GLY A 244 -8.16 -6.49 14.46
N LEU A 245 -7.50 -5.94 15.49
CA LEU A 245 -8.16 -5.18 16.55
C LEU A 245 -8.66 -3.81 16.07
N PHE A 246 -8.26 -3.38 14.87
CA PHE A 246 -8.61 -2.09 14.30
C PHE A 246 -9.66 -2.26 13.20
N PRO A 247 -10.62 -1.33 13.08
CA PRO A 247 -11.60 -1.33 12.01
C PRO A 247 -10.97 -0.83 10.70
N MET A 248 -9.97 -1.57 10.22
CA MET A 248 -9.26 -1.24 8.98
C MET A 248 -10.23 -1.18 7.81
N GLU A 249 -10.05 -0.19 6.94
CA GLU A 249 -10.71 -0.05 5.65
C GLU A 249 -9.75 -0.41 4.51
N VAL A 250 -8.47 -0.05 4.64
CA VAL A 250 -7.45 -0.25 3.60
C VAL A 250 -6.19 -0.81 4.22
N VAL A 251 -5.74 -1.97 3.72
CA VAL A 251 -4.47 -2.60 4.10
C VAL A 251 -3.68 -2.93 2.85
N HIS A 252 -2.61 -2.18 2.61
CA HIS A 252 -1.63 -2.46 1.55
C HIS A 252 -0.29 -2.85 2.19
N LEU A 253 0.08 -4.11 2.03
CA LEU A 253 1.35 -4.68 2.50
C LEU A 253 2.11 -5.41 1.38
N HIS A 254 1.59 -5.35 0.15
CA HIS A 254 2.17 -6.03 -1.01
C HIS A 254 3.61 -5.58 -1.32
N GLN A 255 4.37 -6.42 -2.04
CA GLN A 255 5.76 -6.13 -2.42
C GLN A 255 6.68 -5.85 -1.21
N ASN A 256 6.73 -6.80 -0.29
CA ASN A 256 7.65 -6.84 0.85
C ASN A 256 8.24 -8.28 0.97
N GLN A 257 8.90 -8.62 2.09
CA GLN A 257 9.33 -9.97 2.45
C GLN A 257 8.60 -10.48 3.71
N LEU A 258 7.31 -10.14 3.84
CA LEU A 258 6.50 -10.58 4.97
C LEU A 258 6.24 -12.08 4.85
N SER A 259 6.32 -12.80 5.96
CA SER A 259 6.18 -14.26 6.05
C SER A 259 5.13 -14.68 7.08
N GLY A 260 4.99 -15.98 7.33
CA GLY A 260 3.95 -16.53 8.20
C GLY A 260 2.59 -16.62 7.52
N SER A 261 1.55 -16.94 8.29
CA SER A 261 0.18 -17.11 7.77
C SER A 261 -0.61 -15.80 7.74
N LEU A 262 -1.67 -15.77 6.93
CA LEU A 262 -2.68 -14.71 6.99
C LEU A 262 -3.35 -14.70 8.38
N PRO A 263 -3.36 -13.57 9.12
CA PRO A 263 -4.03 -13.50 10.42
C PRO A 263 -5.55 -13.50 10.23
N VAL A 264 -6.22 -14.47 10.85
CA VAL A 264 -7.68 -14.60 10.81
C VAL A 264 -8.37 -13.40 11.47
N GLU A 265 -7.69 -12.75 12.42
CA GLU A 265 -8.12 -11.56 13.15
C GLU A 265 -8.43 -10.39 12.21
N LEU A 266 -7.86 -10.33 10.99
CA LEU A 266 -8.25 -9.33 9.99
C LEU A 266 -9.76 -9.34 9.69
N SER A 267 -10.43 -10.48 9.87
CA SER A 267 -11.89 -10.61 9.72
C SER A 267 -12.71 -10.26 10.97
N ALA A 268 -12.07 -9.80 12.05
CA ALA A 268 -12.78 -9.37 13.25
C ALA A 268 -13.66 -8.12 12.99
N HIS A 269 -13.31 -7.31 12.00
CA HIS A 269 -14.07 -6.14 11.57
C HIS A 269 -14.55 -6.32 10.12
N THR A 270 -15.79 -5.92 9.84
CA THR A 270 -16.38 -6.01 8.50
C THR A 270 -16.09 -4.78 7.65
N SER A 271 -15.27 -3.83 8.12
CA SER A 271 -15.03 -2.53 7.49
C SER A 271 -14.04 -2.56 6.32
N LEU A 272 -13.27 -3.65 6.18
CA LEU A 272 -12.19 -3.75 5.20
C LEU A 272 -12.76 -3.69 3.78
N LYS A 273 -12.24 -2.75 2.98
CA LYS A 273 -12.65 -2.51 1.59
C LYS A 273 -11.62 -3.06 0.62
N ILE A 274 -10.33 -2.91 0.93
CA ILE A 274 -9.20 -3.27 0.06
C ILE A 274 -8.14 -4.02 0.87
N LEU A 275 -7.71 -5.19 0.37
CA LEU A 275 -6.66 -6.00 0.97
C LEU A 275 -5.65 -6.45 -0.08
N LEU A 276 -4.47 -5.83 -0.07
CA LEU A 276 -3.37 -6.11 -1.00
C LEU A 276 -2.17 -6.67 -0.23
N LEU A 277 -1.91 -7.97 -0.37
CA LEU A 277 -0.85 -8.69 0.34
C LEU A 277 0.12 -9.44 -0.58
N GLY A 278 -0.11 -9.41 -1.90
CA GLY A 278 0.69 -10.15 -2.88
C GLY A 278 2.18 -9.76 -2.90
N TYR A 279 3.01 -10.53 -3.61
CA TYR A 279 4.46 -10.34 -3.66
C TYR A 279 5.09 -10.29 -2.26
N ASN A 280 4.89 -11.36 -1.48
CA ASN A 280 5.44 -11.57 -0.14
C ASN A 280 5.74 -13.06 0.06
N ASP A 281 6.44 -13.40 1.14
CA ASP A 281 6.74 -14.78 1.56
C ASP A 281 5.62 -15.41 2.42
N LEU A 282 4.37 -14.95 2.28
CA LEU A 282 3.23 -15.42 3.05
C LEU A 282 2.92 -16.89 2.75
N THR A 283 2.59 -17.67 3.78
CA THR A 283 2.36 -19.12 3.77
C THR A 283 0.98 -19.45 4.37
N GLY A 284 0.69 -20.73 4.58
CA GLY A 284 -0.57 -21.18 5.17
C GLY A 284 -1.72 -21.24 4.15
N THR A 285 -2.96 -21.00 4.60
CA THR A 285 -4.17 -21.07 3.79
C THR A 285 -4.95 -19.76 3.87
N VAL A 286 -5.88 -19.54 2.92
CA VAL A 286 -6.88 -18.47 3.05
C VAL A 286 -7.88 -18.86 4.15
N PRO A 287 -8.03 -18.07 5.24
CA PRO A 287 -9.00 -18.37 6.29
C PRO A 287 -10.44 -18.32 5.76
N SER A 288 -11.30 -19.24 6.18
CA SER A 288 -12.71 -19.21 5.76
C SER A 288 -13.46 -18.01 6.35
N GLU A 289 -13.01 -17.50 7.49
CA GLU A 289 -13.52 -16.30 8.13
C GLU A 289 -13.33 -15.04 7.28
N PHE A 290 -12.46 -15.05 6.27
CA PHE A 290 -12.38 -13.94 5.31
C PHE A 290 -13.70 -13.74 4.54
N GLY A 291 -14.59 -14.76 4.50
CA GLY A 291 -15.96 -14.59 4.02
C GLY A 291 -16.82 -13.63 4.86
N LEU A 292 -16.39 -13.25 6.07
CA LEU A 292 -17.04 -12.25 6.91
C LEU A 292 -16.72 -10.81 6.49
N LEU A 293 -15.71 -10.59 5.64
CA LEU A 293 -15.28 -9.28 5.15
C LEU A 293 -16.25 -8.70 4.12
N THR A 294 -17.53 -8.64 4.44
CA THR A 294 -18.62 -8.30 3.52
C THR A 294 -18.59 -6.88 2.96
N SER A 295 -17.74 -5.98 3.49
CA SER A 295 -17.49 -4.67 2.87
C SER A 295 -16.33 -4.67 1.87
N LEU A 296 -15.66 -5.80 1.64
CA LEU A 296 -14.53 -5.90 0.72
C LEU A 296 -15.05 -5.65 -0.69
N LYS A 297 -14.75 -4.45 -1.17
CA LYS A 297 -15.27 -3.89 -2.41
C LYS A 297 -14.07 -3.49 -3.24
N GLY A 298 -13.80 -4.27 -4.27
CA GLY A 298 -12.61 -4.13 -5.08
C GLY A 298 -11.81 -5.42 -5.06
N ASN A 299 -10.70 -5.45 -4.31
CA ASN A 299 -9.55 -6.26 -4.68
C ASN A 299 -9.08 -7.12 -3.50
N LEU A 300 -9.04 -8.44 -3.72
CA LEU A 300 -8.34 -9.40 -2.86
C LEU A 300 -7.12 -9.93 -3.60
N TYR A 301 -5.95 -9.34 -3.34
CA TYR A 301 -4.70 -9.67 -4.04
C TYR A 301 -3.75 -10.41 -3.12
N LEU A 302 -3.60 -11.70 -3.37
CA LEU A 302 -2.73 -12.64 -2.67
C LEU A 302 -1.68 -13.28 -3.61
N GLY A 303 -1.66 -12.87 -4.88
CA GLY A 303 -0.76 -13.42 -5.89
C GLY A 303 0.72 -13.25 -5.55
N HIS A 304 1.58 -14.09 -6.12
CA HIS A 304 3.02 -14.13 -5.85
C HIS A 304 3.32 -14.30 -4.35
N THR A 305 2.70 -15.30 -3.73
CA THR A 305 2.96 -15.73 -2.34
C THR A 305 3.06 -17.26 -2.27
N HIS A 306 3.39 -17.80 -1.10
CA HIS A 306 3.45 -19.25 -0.87
C HIS A 306 2.15 -19.80 -0.26
N ILE A 307 1.04 -19.04 -0.30
CA ILE A 307 -0.28 -19.48 0.18
C ILE A 307 -0.69 -20.76 -0.54
N SER A 308 -1.27 -21.69 0.21
CA SER A 308 -1.56 -23.06 -0.21
C SER A 308 -2.96 -23.49 0.22
N GLY A 309 -3.31 -24.76 -0.04
CA GLY A 309 -4.62 -25.30 0.27
C GLY A 309 -5.69 -24.91 -0.77
N THR A 310 -6.96 -25.10 -0.43
CA THR A 310 -8.10 -24.81 -1.32
C THR A 310 -8.63 -23.40 -1.10
N LEU A 311 -9.25 -22.81 -2.13
CA LEU A 311 -10.03 -21.57 -1.96
C LEU A 311 -11.31 -21.89 -1.14
N PRO A 312 -11.52 -21.30 0.05
CA PRO A 312 -12.71 -21.59 0.85
C PRO A 312 -14.00 -21.16 0.14
N SER A 313 -15.07 -21.94 0.32
CA SER A 313 -16.39 -21.65 -0.28
C SER A 313 -17.00 -20.34 0.23
N GLU A 314 -16.63 -19.94 1.44
CA GLU A 314 -17.06 -18.72 2.12
C GLU A 314 -16.64 -17.45 1.37
N ILE A 315 -15.68 -17.52 0.46
CA ILE A 315 -15.34 -16.41 -0.43
C ILE A 315 -16.57 -15.93 -1.22
N ALA A 316 -17.52 -16.83 -1.50
CA ALA A 316 -18.77 -16.53 -2.20
C ALA A 316 -19.67 -15.55 -1.44
N LEU A 317 -19.45 -15.33 -0.13
CA LEU A 317 -20.18 -14.36 0.67
C LEU A 317 -19.77 -12.91 0.35
N LEU A 318 -18.63 -12.72 -0.31
CA LEU A 318 -18.08 -11.41 -0.67
C LEU A 318 -18.69 -10.89 -1.98
N SER A 319 -20.01 -10.67 -1.99
CA SER A 319 -20.76 -10.35 -3.22
C SER A 319 -20.36 -9.04 -3.91
N THR A 320 -19.65 -8.14 -3.21
CA THR A 320 -19.14 -6.87 -3.74
C THR A 320 -17.72 -6.96 -4.30
N LEU A 321 -17.09 -8.13 -4.25
CA LEU A 321 -15.72 -8.32 -4.71
C LEU A 321 -15.65 -8.25 -6.23
N GLN A 322 -14.71 -7.47 -6.75
CA GLN A 322 -14.57 -7.22 -8.20
C GLN A 322 -13.36 -7.95 -8.77
N ASP A 323 -12.25 -7.96 -8.04
CA ASP A 323 -11.01 -8.55 -8.52
C ASP A 323 -10.42 -9.51 -7.49
N ILE A 324 -10.15 -10.74 -7.93
CA ILE A 324 -9.43 -11.75 -7.17
C ILE A 324 -8.14 -12.08 -7.90
N ASP A 325 -7.01 -11.90 -7.24
CA ASP A 325 -5.71 -12.35 -7.74
C ASP A 325 -5.06 -13.33 -6.75
N LEU A 326 -4.98 -14.59 -7.20
CA LEU A 326 -4.34 -15.71 -6.52
C LEU A 326 -3.16 -16.25 -7.35
N SER A 327 -2.76 -15.54 -8.42
CA SER A 327 -1.79 -16.06 -9.37
C SER A 327 -0.41 -16.30 -8.75
N SER A 328 0.31 -17.31 -9.23
CA SER A 328 1.64 -17.67 -8.70
C SER A 328 1.62 -17.95 -7.19
N THR A 329 0.67 -18.80 -6.77
CA THR A 329 0.55 -19.32 -5.39
C THR A 329 0.55 -20.85 -5.39
N ASN A 330 0.68 -21.47 -4.22
CA ASN A 330 0.61 -22.93 -4.05
C ASN A 330 -0.84 -23.44 -3.85
N MET A 331 -1.85 -22.65 -4.23
CA MET A 331 -3.26 -23.04 -4.11
C MET A 331 -3.59 -24.24 -4.99
N GLN A 332 -4.48 -25.11 -4.51
CA GLN A 332 -4.81 -26.38 -5.15
C GLN A 332 -6.30 -26.72 -5.03
N GLY A 333 -6.69 -27.84 -5.65
CA GLY A 333 -8.07 -28.33 -5.63
C GLY A 333 -8.94 -27.63 -6.68
N THR A 334 -10.25 -27.77 -6.55
CA THR A 334 -11.23 -27.18 -7.49
C THR A 334 -11.64 -25.78 -7.04
N LEU A 335 -12.06 -24.94 -7.99
CA LEU A 335 -12.77 -23.70 -7.67
C LEU A 335 -14.13 -24.03 -7.01
N PRO A 336 -14.49 -23.41 -5.87
CA PRO A 336 -15.71 -23.73 -5.13
C PRO A 336 -16.97 -23.36 -5.92
N GLN A 337 -18.00 -24.21 -5.88
CA GLN A 337 -19.20 -24.01 -6.71
C GLN A 337 -20.01 -22.79 -6.29
N GLU A 338 -19.98 -22.44 -5.01
CA GLU A 338 -20.68 -21.32 -4.42
C GLU A 338 -20.22 -19.98 -5.04
N MET A 339 -18.96 -19.88 -5.47
CA MET A 339 -18.40 -18.64 -6.00
C MET A 339 -19.14 -18.15 -7.24
N TYR A 340 -19.63 -19.07 -8.08
CA TYR A 340 -20.31 -18.74 -9.35
C TYR A 340 -21.65 -18.04 -9.13
N THR A 341 -22.29 -18.29 -7.97
CA THR A 341 -23.56 -17.66 -7.59
C THR A 341 -23.39 -16.51 -6.61
N GLY A 342 -22.31 -16.50 -5.83
CA GLY A 342 -22.08 -15.51 -4.78
C GLY A 342 -21.35 -14.25 -5.25
N LEU A 343 -20.39 -14.38 -6.18
CA LEU A 343 -19.53 -13.29 -6.63
C LEU A 343 -20.09 -12.55 -7.86
N THR A 344 -21.32 -12.05 -7.78
CA THR A 344 -22.04 -11.49 -8.94
C THR A 344 -21.40 -10.23 -9.54
N ASP A 345 -20.61 -9.49 -8.74
CA ASP A 345 -19.90 -8.29 -9.19
C ASP A 345 -18.47 -8.57 -9.68
N LEU A 346 -18.06 -9.84 -9.74
CA LEU A 346 -16.69 -10.22 -10.13
C LEU A 346 -16.40 -9.83 -11.58
N ARG A 347 -15.33 -9.06 -11.75
CA ARG A 347 -14.79 -8.56 -13.02
C ARG A 347 -13.48 -9.23 -13.40
N ALA A 348 -12.63 -9.56 -12.43
CA ALA A 348 -11.37 -10.22 -12.68
C ALA A 348 -11.16 -11.43 -11.77
N PHE A 349 -10.82 -12.57 -12.36
CA PHE A 349 -10.27 -13.72 -11.65
C PHE A 349 -8.93 -14.12 -12.27
N SER A 350 -7.86 -14.01 -11.50
CA SER A 350 -6.51 -14.46 -11.88
C SER A 350 -6.07 -15.58 -10.94
N GLY A 351 -5.99 -16.80 -11.46
CA GLY A 351 -5.50 -17.99 -10.77
C GLY A 351 -4.41 -18.72 -11.57
N ASN A 352 -3.61 -18.00 -12.36
CA ASN A 352 -2.56 -18.59 -13.19
C ASN A 352 -1.39 -19.11 -12.34
N ASN A 353 -0.67 -20.11 -12.82
CA ASN A 353 0.53 -20.64 -12.15
C ASN A 353 0.22 -21.08 -10.71
N CYS A 354 -0.90 -21.79 -10.54
CA CYS A 354 -1.27 -22.43 -9.29
C CYS A 354 -1.26 -23.95 -9.50
N ASN A 355 -1.90 -24.68 -8.59
CA ASN A 355 -2.10 -26.12 -8.68
C ASN A 355 -3.60 -26.47 -8.73
N PHE A 356 -4.45 -25.55 -9.23
CA PHE A 356 -5.88 -25.79 -9.37
C PHE A 356 -6.16 -26.96 -10.32
N SER A 357 -7.25 -27.69 -10.08
CA SER A 357 -7.65 -28.86 -10.84
C SER A 357 -9.16 -28.93 -11.02
N GLY A 358 -9.64 -29.99 -11.68
CA GLY A 358 -11.06 -30.17 -12.00
C GLY A 358 -11.43 -29.63 -13.38
N THR A 359 -12.71 -29.42 -13.62
CA THR A 359 -13.24 -28.88 -14.88
C THR A 359 -13.60 -27.41 -14.74
N ILE A 360 -13.63 -26.68 -15.85
CA ILE A 360 -14.24 -25.35 -15.90
C ILE A 360 -15.76 -25.55 -15.83
N SER A 361 -16.38 -25.12 -14.73
CA SER A 361 -17.82 -25.33 -14.48
C SER A 361 -18.69 -24.57 -15.49
N SER A 362 -19.79 -25.16 -15.93
CA SER A 362 -20.81 -24.46 -16.73
C SER A 362 -21.47 -23.31 -15.96
N SER A 363 -21.47 -23.36 -14.62
CA SER A 363 -21.92 -22.26 -13.77
C SER A 363 -21.08 -20.99 -13.92
N LEU A 364 -19.90 -21.07 -14.54
CA LEU A 364 -19.10 -19.90 -14.87
C LEU A 364 -19.92 -18.84 -15.63
N GLY A 365 -20.85 -19.25 -16.51
CA GLY A 365 -21.73 -18.34 -17.26
C GLY A 365 -22.62 -17.44 -16.39
N LEU A 366 -22.78 -17.73 -15.10
CA LEU A 366 -23.52 -16.88 -14.16
C LEU A 366 -22.77 -15.58 -13.80
N LEU A 367 -21.45 -15.55 -13.97
CA LEU A 367 -20.59 -14.40 -13.64
C LEU A 367 -20.58 -13.36 -14.79
N THR A 368 -21.74 -12.88 -15.20
CA THR A 368 -21.92 -12.03 -16.41
C THR A 368 -21.13 -10.71 -16.40
N SER A 369 -20.65 -10.26 -15.24
CA SER A 369 -19.78 -9.09 -15.05
C SER A 369 -18.29 -9.37 -15.36
N LEU A 370 -17.90 -10.63 -15.57
CA LEU A 370 -16.51 -11.05 -15.69
C LEU A 370 -15.88 -10.53 -16.99
N VAL A 371 -14.76 -9.82 -16.84
CA VAL A 371 -13.97 -9.19 -17.91
C VAL A 371 -12.68 -9.96 -18.15
N TRP A 372 -12.00 -10.38 -17.08
CA TRP A 372 -10.74 -11.12 -17.13
C TRP A 372 -10.86 -12.47 -16.43
N LEU A 373 -10.65 -13.55 -17.17
CA LEU A 373 -10.49 -14.89 -16.62
C LEU A 373 -9.13 -15.45 -17.02
N ARG A 374 -8.23 -15.60 -16.05
CA ARG A 374 -6.88 -16.11 -16.27
C ARG A 374 -6.62 -17.34 -15.40
N LEU A 375 -6.53 -18.49 -16.05
CA LEU A 375 -6.39 -19.83 -15.45
C LEU A 375 -5.17 -20.59 -15.98
N ALA A 376 -4.24 -19.90 -16.65
CA ALA A 376 -3.11 -20.52 -17.32
C ALA A 376 -2.21 -21.31 -16.37
N ASN A 377 -1.53 -22.33 -16.86
CA ASN A 377 -0.56 -23.13 -16.11
C ASN A 377 -1.16 -23.71 -14.83
N ASN A 378 -2.16 -24.57 -14.98
CA ASN A 378 -2.85 -25.30 -13.92
C ASN A 378 -3.14 -26.75 -14.37
N ASN A 379 -3.91 -27.50 -13.58
CA ASN A 379 -4.32 -28.87 -13.85
C ASN A 379 -5.81 -28.97 -14.25
N PHE A 380 -6.39 -27.92 -14.85
CA PHE A 380 -7.77 -27.99 -15.35
C PHE A 380 -7.85 -28.97 -16.52
N HIS A 381 -8.91 -29.79 -16.56
CA HIS A 381 -9.17 -30.77 -17.60
C HIS A 381 -10.62 -30.70 -18.10
N GLY A 382 -10.95 -31.52 -19.10
CA GLY A 382 -12.27 -31.50 -19.74
C GLY A 382 -12.31 -30.47 -20.87
N THR A 383 -13.47 -29.83 -21.07
CA THR A 383 -13.70 -28.86 -22.16
C THR A 383 -13.99 -27.47 -21.62
N ILE A 384 -13.83 -26.44 -22.46
CA ILE A 384 -14.40 -25.12 -22.19
C ILE A 384 -15.94 -25.22 -22.36
N PRO A 385 -16.75 -24.94 -21.32
CA PRO A 385 -18.21 -25.09 -21.40
C PRO A 385 -18.84 -24.08 -22.36
N SER A 386 -19.95 -24.45 -23.01
CA SER A 386 -20.67 -23.56 -23.95
C SER A 386 -21.29 -22.35 -23.25
N GLU A 387 -21.65 -22.49 -21.97
CA GLU A 387 -22.23 -21.45 -21.12
C GLU A 387 -21.29 -20.24 -20.92
N ILE A 388 -20.03 -20.35 -21.32
CA ILE A 388 -19.12 -19.19 -21.41
C ILE A 388 -19.66 -18.10 -22.36
N GLU A 389 -20.61 -18.43 -23.23
CA GLU A 389 -21.33 -17.48 -24.09
C GLU A 389 -22.17 -16.45 -23.33
N GLU A 390 -22.57 -16.77 -22.10
CA GLU A 390 -23.32 -15.87 -21.22
C GLU A 390 -22.43 -14.77 -20.62
N LEU A 391 -21.11 -14.92 -20.69
CA LEU A 391 -20.14 -13.93 -20.22
C LEU A 391 -19.98 -12.76 -21.21
N THR A 392 -21.05 -12.00 -21.38
CA THR A 392 -21.13 -10.89 -22.35
C THR A 392 -20.10 -9.76 -22.14
N SER A 393 -19.50 -9.66 -20.94
CA SER A 393 -18.45 -8.68 -20.61
C SER A 393 -17.02 -9.21 -20.81
N LEU A 394 -16.84 -10.49 -21.15
CA LEU A 394 -15.53 -11.14 -21.14
C LEU A 394 -14.63 -10.60 -22.25
N MET A 395 -13.45 -10.10 -21.87
CA MET A 395 -12.43 -9.56 -22.77
C MET A 395 -11.17 -10.39 -22.85
N HIS A 396 -10.81 -11.10 -21.78
CA HIS A 396 -9.64 -11.95 -21.80
C HIS A 396 -9.94 -13.30 -21.17
N LEU A 397 -9.64 -14.34 -21.92
CA LEU A 397 -9.68 -15.73 -21.49
C LEU A 397 -8.30 -16.36 -21.73
N VAL A 398 -7.58 -16.61 -20.65
CA VAL A 398 -6.23 -17.20 -20.71
C VAL A 398 -6.27 -18.57 -20.03
N VAL A 399 -6.17 -19.64 -20.82
CA VAL A 399 -6.36 -21.03 -20.34
C VAL A 399 -5.26 -21.99 -20.81
N ASN A 400 -4.22 -21.49 -21.47
CA ASN A 400 -3.07 -22.29 -21.91
C ASN A 400 -2.30 -22.94 -20.74
N GLY A 401 -1.50 -23.96 -21.02
CA GLY A 401 -0.80 -24.72 -19.99
C GLY A 401 -1.74 -25.51 -19.08
N ASN A 402 -2.83 -26.04 -19.62
CA ASN A 402 -3.76 -26.90 -18.90
C ASN A 402 -3.92 -28.26 -19.62
N GLN A 403 -4.79 -29.12 -19.09
CA GLN A 403 -5.16 -30.42 -19.68
C GLN A 403 -6.53 -30.34 -20.37
N LEU A 404 -6.90 -29.14 -20.84
CA LEU A 404 -8.15 -28.87 -21.53
C LEU A 404 -8.13 -29.46 -22.94
N THR A 405 -9.30 -29.90 -23.39
CA THR A 405 -9.50 -30.57 -24.67
C THR A 405 -10.76 -30.07 -25.36
N GLY A 406 -10.97 -30.48 -26.61
CA GLY A 406 -12.21 -30.22 -27.34
C GLY A 406 -12.12 -28.96 -28.19
N THR A 407 -13.28 -28.39 -28.53
CA THR A 407 -13.38 -27.22 -29.42
C THR A 407 -13.75 -25.99 -28.61
N VAL A 408 -13.12 -24.86 -28.88
CA VAL A 408 -13.54 -23.56 -28.32
C VAL A 408 -14.97 -23.26 -28.80
N PRO A 409 -15.92 -22.90 -27.91
CA PRO A 409 -17.26 -22.52 -28.32
C PRO A 409 -17.26 -21.39 -29.37
N ALA A 410 -17.97 -21.59 -30.48
CA ALA A 410 -17.97 -20.66 -31.61
C ALA A 410 -18.50 -19.25 -31.24
N SER A 411 -19.31 -19.14 -30.18
CA SER A 411 -19.80 -17.87 -29.64
C SER A 411 -18.68 -16.96 -29.16
N LEU A 412 -17.58 -17.50 -28.61
CA LEU A 412 -16.37 -16.73 -28.27
C LEU A 412 -15.63 -16.22 -29.52
N CYS A 413 -15.83 -16.89 -30.66
CA CYS A 413 -15.20 -16.54 -31.93
C CYS A 413 -15.98 -15.48 -32.73
N LEU A 414 -17.28 -15.33 -32.47
CA LEU A 414 -18.18 -14.39 -33.17
C LEU A 414 -18.28 -13.02 -32.48
N SER A 415 -17.78 -12.88 -31.25
CA SER A 415 -17.62 -11.57 -30.61
C SER A 415 -16.48 -10.74 -31.21
N ALA A 416 -15.77 -11.27 -32.22
CA ALA A 416 -14.60 -10.73 -32.93
C ALA A 416 -14.77 -9.37 -33.67
N ALA A 417 -15.77 -8.55 -33.33
CA ALA A 417 -15.62 -7.09 -33.38
C ALA A 417 -14.74 -6.56 -32.20
N PHE A 418 -14.26 -7.48 -31.35
CA PHE A 418 -13.52 -7.31 -30.10
C PHE A 418 -12.00 -7.02 -30.20
N VAL A 419 -11.33 -7.39 -31.30
CA VAL A 419 -9.85 -7.52 -31.32
C VAL A 419 -9.12 -6.24 -31.75
N GLU A 420 -9.72 -5.40 -32.60
CA GLU A 420 -8.99 -4.28 -33.23
C GLU A 420 -8.84 -3.00 -32.38
N ILE A 421 -9.56 -2.87 -31.25
CA ILE A 421 -9.57 -1.60 -30.48
C ILE A 421 -9.04 -1.74 -29.04
N TYR A 422 -9.12 -2.92 -28.40
CA TYR A 422 -8.84 -3.07 -26.95
C TYR A 422 -7.92 -4.24 -26.54
N GLY A 423 -7.37 -5.03 -27.48
CA GLY A 423 -6.42 -6.10 -27.13
C GLY A 423 -7.03 -7.30 -26.41
N ALA A 424 -8.32 -7.59 -26.64
CA ALA A 424 -8.97 -8.79 -26.15
C ALA A 424 -8.20 -10.05 -26.55
N ALA A 425 -8.02 -10.98 -25.61
CA ALA A 425 -7.13 -12.12 -25.80
C ALA A 425 -7.78 -13.45 -25.41
N LEU A 426 -7.88 -14.37 -26.38
CA LEU A 426 -8.13 -15.78 -26.15
C LEU A 426 -6.82 -16.55 -26.33
N VAL A 427 -6.27 -17.03 -25.21
CA VAL A 427 -4.99 -17.74 -25.18
C VAL A 427 -5.21 -19.20 -24.76
N ALA A 428 -4.87 -20.14 -25.63
CA ALA A 428 -5.14 -21.57 -25.45
C ALA A 428 -4.05 -22.46 -26.07
N ASP A 429 -4.00 -23.73 -25.67
CA ASP A 429 -3.08 -24.74 -26.20
C ASP A 429 -3.58 -25.29 -27.55
N CYS A 430 -3.52 -24.45 -28.59
CA CYS A 430 -4.02 -24.75 -29.94
C CYS A 430 -2.94 -25.01 -31.00
N LEU A 431 -1.66 -25.03 -30.62
CA LEU A 431 -0.62 -25.55 -31.51
C LEU A 431 -0.58 -27.08 -31.46
N PRO A 432 -0.22 -27.75 -32.57
CA PRO A 432 -0.05 -29.20 -32.59
C PRO A 432 0.95 -29.68 -31.53
N ASN A 433 0.53 -30.64 -30.70
CA ASN A 433 1.44 -31.30 -29.76
C ASN A 433 2.49 -32.11 -30.55
N GLN A 434 3.77 -32.00 -30.17
CA GLN A 434 4.87 -32.68 -30.89
C GLN A 434 4.78 -34.22 -30.89
N GLU A 435 4.09 -34.82 -29.91
CA GLU A 435 3.90 -36.26 -29.82
C GLU A 435 2.70 -36.75 -30.65
N THR A 436 1.58 -36.04 -30.61
CA THR A 436 0.33 -36.48 -31.25
C THR A 436 0.10 -35.87 -32.63
N GLY A 437 0.80 -34.78 -32.96
CA GLY A 437 0.61 -34.01 -34.18
C GLY A 437 -0.71 -33.25 -34.27
N LEU A 438 -1.51 -33.22 -33.19
CA LEU A 438 -2.82 -32.58 -33.12
C LEU A 438 -2.89 -31.59 -31.96
N PRO A 439 -3.65 -30.49 -32.09
CA PRO A 439 -3.87 -29.58 -30.98
C PRO A 439 -4.81 -30.20 -29.95
N THR A 440 -4.58 -29.93 -28.66
CA THR A 440 -5.48 -30.37 -27.58
C THR A 440 -6.76 -29.56 -27.59
N ILE A 441 -6.66 -28.26 -27.86
CA ILE A 441 -7.80 -27.37 -28.08
C ILE A 441 -7.90 -26.99 -29.56
N VAL A 442 -9.06 -27.23 -30.16
CA VAL A 442 -9.37 -26.81 -31.53
C VAL A 442 -10.02 -25.43 -31.50
N CYS A 443 -9.35 -24.45 -32.07
CA CYS A 443 -9.92 -23.12 -32.30
C CYS A 443 -10.45 -23.02 -33.74
N ALA A 444 -11.63 -22.42 -33.92
CA ALA A 444 -12.06 -22.01 -35.26
C ALA A 444 -11.09 -20.96 -35.83
N ALA A 445 -10.98 -20.85 -37.16
CA ALA A 445 -10.07 -19.90 -37.81
C ALA A 445 -10.27 -18.48 -37.25
N ASP A 446 -9.16 -17.83 -36.86
CA ASP A 446 -9.08 -16.50 -36.26
C ASP A 446 -9.69 -16.32 -34.84
N CYS A 447 -10.17 -17.40 -34.21
CA CYS A 447 -10.82 -17.32 -32.89
C CYS A 447 -9.84 -17.13 -31.74
N CYS A 448 -8.76 -17.92 -31.70
CA CYS A 448 -7.74 -17.83 -30.66
C CYS A 448 -6.72 -16.78 -31.07
N THR A 449 -6.59 -15.71 -30.29
CA THR A 449 -5.69 -14.59 -30.59
C THR A 449 -4.22 -14.97 -30.38
N SER A 450 -3.97 -15.99 -29.56
CA SER A 450 -2.63 -16.54 -29.32
C SER A 450 -2.73 -18.05 -29.09
N CYS A 451 -2.02 -18.84 -29.89
CA CYS A 451 -1.94 -20.28 -29.75
C CYS A 451 -0.62 -20.71 -29.12
N CYS A 452 -0.70 -21.49 -28.04
CA CYS A 452 0.46 -22.01 -27.33
C CYS A 452 0.70 -23.48 -27.67
N ASP A 453 1.97 -23.90 -27.59
CA ASP A 453 2.36 -25.30 -27.61
C ASP A 453 2.42 -25.88 -26.19
N ASN A 454 2.68 -27.19 -26.10
CA ASN A 454 2.80 -27.91 -24.84
C ASN A 454 4.02 -27.51 -23.99
N THR A 455 4.91 -26.65 -24.50
CA THR A 455 6.04 -26.06 -23.75
C THR A 455 5.70 -24.68 -23.18
N GLY A 456 4.51 -24.16 -23.47
CA GLY A 456 4.05 -22.84 -23.06
C GLY A 456 4.52 -21.70 -23.97
N VAL A 457 5.14 -22.01 -25.11
CA VAL A 457 5.52 -20.99 -26.10
C VAL A 457 4.30 -20.67 -26.95
N CYS A 458 3.94 -19.40 -27.00
CA CYS A 458 2.76 -18.93 -27.73
C CYS A 458 3.13 -18.11 -28.96
N LEU A 459 2.39 -18.35 -30.05
CA LEU A 459 2.46 -17.59 -31.29
C LEU A 459 1.20 -16.72 -31.38
N GLY A 460 1.38 -15.42 -31.56
CA GLY A 460 0.27 -14.52 -31.90
C GLY A 460 -0.18 -14.73 -33.34
N ASN A 461 -1.47 -14.53 -33.60
CA ASN A 461 -2.02 -14.50 -34.97
C ASN A 461 -1.60 -13.26 -35.74
#